data_AF-A0A939TWF4-F1
#
_entry.id   AF-A0A939TWF4-F1
#
_cell.length_a   1.000
_cell.length_b   1.000
_cell.length_c   1.000
_cell.angle_alpha   90.00
_cell.angle_beta   90.00
_cell.angle_gamma   90.00
#
_symmetry.space_group_name_H-M   'P 1'
#
loop_
_entity.id
_entity.type
_entity.pdbx_description
1 polymer ?
#
loop_
_entity_poly.entity_id
_entity_poly.type
_entity_poly.pdbx_seq_one_letter_code
_entity_poly.pdbx_strand_id
1 'polypeptide(L)'
;MALLAVGAIALAVGLVLLLLQLQTMQERLDEQDQRIQEQQDRIEEQDELIEQKETFGAAMQELLNTAARFETVDVGGLVPQGHLTYLAANAWRHRHDAAGLDRDIADVATATADLAKQLSDAQAAASANASGSAYETVLDELGSGFVTTSIDDADTLCGEDVAGCVVSADPRVVHIDAADDAMPYMSDWLRTGVAYHEFAHVLQVTNPEPTEVALSAFGGDLETMADCFALTYLDGWSLDHRVWVSANQYWDVTLGYGHVCDEPQRQAVRDWHAQLGYVSQPVSQ
;
A
#
# COMPACT_ATOMS: atom_id res chain seq x y z
N MET A 1 76.80 -61.33 29.81
CA MET A 1 76.58 -59.93 29.41
C MET A 1 75.76 -59.74 28.12
N ALA A 2 75.68 -60.71 27.20
CA ALA A 2 74.95 -60.55 25.94
C ALA A 2 73.39 -60.47 26.06
N LEU A 3 72.79 -61.14 27.04
CA LEU A 3 71.33 -61.15 27.25
C LEU A 3 70.75 -59.82 27.76
N LEU A 4 71.55 -59.02 28.48
CA LEU A 4 71.15 -57.69 28.96
C LEU A 4 71.13 -56.64 27.84
N ALA A 5 72.03 -56.76 26.85
CA ALA A 5 72.11 -55.85 25.72
C ALA A 5 70.95 -56.04 24.73
N VAL A 6 70.53 -57.28 24.47
CA VAL A 6 69.40 -57.59 23.58
C VAL A 6 68.06 -57.14 24.19
N GLY A 7 67.89 -57.32 25.50
CA GLY A 7 66.72 -56.82 26.22
C GLY A 7 66.60 -55.29 26.19
N ALA A 8 67.71 -54.57 26.32
CA ALA A 8 67.73 -53.11 26.25
C ALA A 8 67.40 -52.57 24.84
N ILE A 9 67.87 -53.23 23.79
CA ILE A 9 67.58 -52.83 22.39
C ILE A 9 66.11 -53.08 22.04
N ALA A 10 65.54 -54.22 22.44
CA ALA A 10 64.13 -54.50 22.20
C ALA A 10 63.20 -53.50 22.92
N LEU A 11 63.58 -53.10 24.15
CA LEU A 11 62.85 -52.09 24.92
C LEU A 11 62.94 -50.70 24.28
N ALA A 12 64.12 -50.32 23.77
CA ALA A 12 64.34 -49.06 23.07
C ALA A 12 63.54 -48.98 21.75
N VAL A 13 63.51 -50.06 20.96
CA VAL A 13 62.72 -50.13 19.72
C VAL A 13 61.21 -50.07 20.02
N GLY A 14 60.74 -50.75 21.07
CA GLY A 14 59.35 -50.67 21.51
C GLY A 14 58.95 -49.26 21.93
N LEU A 15 59.84 -48.53 22.61
CA LEU A 15 59.61 -47.15 23.04
C LEU A 15 59.54 -46.17 21.87
N VAL A 16 60.40 -46.34 20.86
CA VAL A 16 60.39 -45.52 19.64
C VAL A 16 59.13 -45.76 18.81
N LEU A 17 58.69 -47.02 18.67
CA LEU A 17 57.44 -47.34 17.98
C LEU A 17 56.22 -46.78 18.72
N LEU A 18 56.21 -46.83 20.05
CA LEU A 18 55.14 -46.25 20.87
C LEU A 18 55.10 -44.72 20.75
N LEU A 19 56.26 -44.06 20.73
CA LEU A 19 56.37 -42.61 20.51
C LEU A 19 55.88 -42.20 19.12
N LEU A 20 56.22 -42.97 18.08
CA LEU A 20 55.73 -42.73 16.71
C LEU A 20 54.21 -42.94 16.61
N GLN A 21 53.65 -43.95 17.28
CA GLN A 21 52.21 -44.16 17.37
C GLN A 21 51.50 -43.03 18.14
N LEU A 22 52.11 -42.53 19.22
CA LEU A 22 51.60 -41.38 19.98
C LEU A 22 51.57 -40.11 19.14
N GLN A 23 52.64 -39.82 18.40
CA GLN A 23 52.71 -38.66 17.50
C GLN A 23 51.65 -38.73 16.39
N THR A 24 51.51 -39.89 15.74
CA THR A 24 50.48 -40.07 14.69
C THR A 24 49.05 -40.04 15.23
N MET A 25 48.82 -40.43 16.49
CA MET A 25 47.52 -40.25 17.13
C MET A 25 47.24 -38.80 17.51
N GLN A 26 48.25 -38.05 17.95
CA GLN A 26 48.13 -36.61 18.23
C GLN A 26 47.81 -35.84 16.95
N GLU A 27 48.52 -36.07 15.85
CA GLU A 27 48.23 -35.44 14.55
C GLU A 27 46.80 -35.72 14.06
N ARG A 28 46.29 -36.94 14.26
CA ARG A 28 44.91 -37.29 13.90
C ARG A 28 43.86 -36.63 14.80
N LEU A 29 44.17 -36.43 16.08
CA LEU A 29 43.29 -35.72 17.01
C LEU A 29 43.25 -34.23 16.66
N ASP A 30 44.39 -33.62 16.37
CA ASP A 30 44.46 -32.21 15.94
C ASP A 30 43.70 -31.98 14.62
N GLU A 31 43.80 -32.89 13.65
CA GLU A 31 43.04 -32.83 12.40
C GLU A 31 41.53 -33.03 12.63
N GLN A 32 41.14 -33.89 13.58
CA GLN A 32 39.74 -34.08 13.95
C GLN A 32 39.17 -32.84 14.66
N ASP A 33 39.92 -32.23 15.57
CA ASP A 33 39.52 -31.02 16.28
C ASP A 33 39.37 -29.84 15.30
N GLN A 34 40.26 -29.69 14.33
CA GLN A 34 40.11 -28.69 13.26
C GLN A 34 38.86 -28.93 12.42
N ARG A 35 38.59 -30.17 12.00
CA ARG A 35 37.37 -30.50 11.25
C ARG A 35 36.09 -30.26 12.05
N ILE A 36 36.12 -30.52 13.36
CA ILE A 36 34.99 -30.26 14.26
C ILE A 36 34.76 -28.75 14.37
N GLN A 37 35.82 -27.95 14.52
CA GLN A 37 35.72 -26.49 14.54
C GLN A 37 35.14 -25.94 13.24
N GLU A 38 35.68 -26.35 12.07
CA GLU A 38 35.13 -25.95 10.77
C GLU A 38 33.66 -26.36 10.57
N GLN A 39 33.26 -27.51 11.13
CA GLN A 39 31.86 -27.94 11.11
C GLN A 39 30.98 -27.12 12.04
N GLN A 40 31.47 -26.75 13.23
CA GLN A 40 30.77 -25.90 14.19
C GLN A 40 30.56 -24.51 13.61
N ASP A 41 31.61 -23.90 13.05
CA ASP A 41 31.54 -22.57 12.41
C ASP A 41 30.51 -22.56 11.27
N ARG A 42 30.48 -23.61 10.45
CA ARG A 42 29.48 -23.77 9.38
C ARG A 42 28.06 -23.96 9.88
N ILE A 43 27.88 -24.63 11.03
CA ILE A 43 26.54 -24.81 11.62
C ILE A 43 26.06 -23.46 12.15
N GLU A 44 26.93 -22.71 12.83
CA GLU A 44 26.61 -21.38 13.33
C GLU A 44 26.22 -20.42 12.19
N GLU A 45 26.98 -20.41 11.08
CA GLU A 45 26.63 -19.62 9.88
C GLU A 45 25.29 -20.05 9.24
N GLN A 46 24.97 -21.35 9.26
CA GLN A 46 23.68 -21.84 8.78
C GLN A 46 22.52 -21.47 9.70
N ASP A 47 22.73 -21.53 11.01
CA ASP A 47 21.73 -21.17 12.01
C ASP A 47 21.42 -19.67 11.92
N GLU A 48 22.42 -18.80 11.79
CA GLU A 48 22.25 -17.35 11.57
C GLU A 48 21.44 -17.07 10.29
N LEU A 49 21.78 -17.76 9.20
CA LEU A 49 21.07 -17.60 7.93
C LEU A 49 19.62 -18.09 8.00
N ILE A 50 19.33 -19.10 8.83
CA ILE A 50 17.95 -19.56 9.08
C ILE A 50 17.18 -18.50 9.86
N GLU A 51 17.76 -17.96 10.93
CA GLU A 51 17.15 -16.91 11.75
C GLU A 51 16.82 -15.65 10.92
N GLN A 52 17.72 -15.24 10.03
CA GLN A 52 17.48 -14.12 9.12
C GLN A 52 16.36 -14.38 8.13
N LYS A 53 16.22 -15.61 7.62
CA LYS A 53 15.10 -15.97 6.73
C LYS A 53 13.77 -15.93 7.46
N GLU A 54 13.73 -16.40 8.71
CA GLU A 54 12.54 -16.33 9.56
C GLU A 54 12.18 -14.87 9.86
N THR A 55 13.18 -14.05 10.18
CA THR A 55 13.02 -12.61 10.43
C THR A 55 12.50 -11.87 9.19
N PHE A 56 13.07 -12.15 8.01
CA PHE A 56 12.57 -11.61 6.74
C PHE A 56 11.12 -12.04 6.48
N GLY A 57 10.81 -13.32 6.67
CA GLY A 57 9.44 -13.83 6.50
C GLY A 57 8.43 -13.13 7.40
N ALA A 58 8.79 -12.89 8.67
CA ALA A 58 7.97 -12.13 9.61
C ALA A 58 7.80 -10.67 9.19
N ALA A 59 8.89 -9.99 8.80
CA ALA A 59 8.85 -8.61 8.33
C ALA A 59 7.98 -8.46 7.07
N MET A 60 8.09 -9.39 6.12
CA MET A 60 7.28 -9.39 4.90
C MET A 60 5.80 -9.64 5.22
N GLN A 61 5.49 -10.53 6.16
CA GLN A 61 4.12 -10.74 6.61
C GLN A 61 3.53 -9.48 7.25
N GLU A 62 4.31 -8.75 8.04
CA GLU A 62 3.88 -7.47 8.62
C GLU A 62 3.63 -6.41 7.55
N LEU A 63 4.51 -6.33 6.54
CA LEU A 63 4.33 -5.45 5.38
C LEU A 63 3.01 -5.76 4.65
N LEU A 64 2.77 -7.04 4.35
CA LEU A 64 1.55 -7.48 3.67
C LEU A 64 0.29 -7.23 4.51
N ASN A 65 0.35 -7.45 5.82
CA ASN A 65 -0.75 -7.12 6.73
C ASN A 65 -1.02 -5.61 6.76
N THR A 66 0.02 -4.79 6.68
CA THR A 66 -0.12 -3.33 6.62
C THR A 66 -0.71 -2.89 5.28
N ALA A 67 -0.25 -3.46 4.17
CA ALA A 67 -0.82 -3.24 2.84
C ALA A 67 -2.29 -3.67 2.75
N ALA A 68 -2.67 -4.78 3.37
CA ALA A 68 -4.06 -5.26 3.39
C ALA A 68 -5.03 -4.26 4.04
N ARG A 69 -4.55 -3.34 4.89
CA ARG A 69 -5.39 -2.27 5.46
C ARG A 69 -5.86 -1.24 4.42
N PHE A 70 -5.28 -1.25 3.22
CA PHE A 70 -5.70 -0.42 2.09
C PHE A 70 -6.74 -1.11 1.20
N GLU A 71 -7.15 -2.36 1.48
CA GLU A 71 -8.17 -3.06 0.68
C GLU A 71 -9.55 -2.41 0.72
N THR A 72 -9.81 -1.60 1.74
CA THR A 72 -11.06 -0.85 1.88
C THR A 72 -10.95 0.59 1.34
N VAL A 73 -9.83 0.92 0.69
CA VAL A 73 -9.52 2.29 0.24
C VAL A 73 -9.47 2.30 -1.29
N ASP A 74 -10.45 2.99 -1.89
CA ASP A 74 -10.63 3.01 -3.35
C ASP A 74 -9.81 4.11 -4.05
N VAL A 75 -9.20 5.02 -3.27
CA VAL A 75 -8.29 6.02 -3.84
C VAL A 75 -7.00 5.34 -4.31
N GLY A 76 -6.71 5.45 -5.61
CA GLY A 76 -5.69 4.66 -6.29
C GLY A 76 -4.26 4.99 -5.88
N GLY A 77 -3.33 4.09 -6.21
CA GLY A 77 -1.89 4.37 -6.19
C GLY A 77 -1.22 4.42 -4.82
N LEU A 78 -1.88 3.96 -3.76
CA LEU A 78 -1.34 4.01 -2.39
C LEU A 78 -0.35 2.88 -2.07
N VAL A 79 -0.64 1.67 -2.55
CA VAL A 79 0.21 0.50 -2.32
C VAL A 79 1.01 0.18 -3.58
N PRO A 80 2.36 0.32 -3.56
CA PRO A 80 3.19 0.06 -4.72
C PRO A 80 3.42 -1.46 -4.89
N GLN A 81 2.46 -2.19 -5.47
CA GLN A 81 2.52 -3.65 -5.60
C GLN A 81 3.82 -4.15 -6.26
N GLY A 82 4.29 -3.46 -7.30
CA GLY A 82 5.57 -3.80 -7.96
C GLY A 82 6.78 -3.70 -7.01
N HIS A 83 6.75 -2.79 -6.05
CA HIS A 83 7.78 -2.68 -5.02
C HIS A 83 7.71 -3.83 -4.01
N LEU A 84 6.50 -4.24 -3.59
CA LEU A 84 6.33 -5.40 -2.71
C LEU A 84 6.88 -6.69 -3.35
N THR A 85 6.59 -6.90 -4.64
CA THR A 85 7.16 -8.03 -5.40
C THR A 85 8.68 -7.93 -5.53
N TYR A 86 9.21 -6.73 -5.76
CA TYR A 86 10.66 -6.50 -5.84
C TYR A 86 11.38 -6.85 -4.52
N LEU A 87 10.82 -6.48 -3.37
CA LEU A 87 11.39 -6.81 -2.05
C LEU A 87 11.48 -8.32 -1.84
N ALA A 88 10.42 -9.06 -2.15
CA ALA A 88 10.43 -10.53 -2.07
C ALA A 88 11.44 -11.16 -3.05
N ALA A 89 11.55 -10.64 -4.26
CA ALA A 89 12.50 -11.12 -5.25
C ALA A 89 13.96 -10.87 -4.82
N ASN A 90 14.25 -9.74 -4.16
CA ASN A 90 15.58 -9.44 -3.62
C ASN A 90 16.01 -10.45 -2.56
N ALA A 91 15.16 -10.66 -1.55
CA ALA A 91 15.44 -11.62 -0.48
C ALA A 91 15.66 -13.03 -1.03
N TRP A 92 14.92 -13.42 -2.06
CA TRP A 92 15.16 -14.70 -2.73
C TRP A 92 16.55 -14.78 -3.39
N ARG A 93 17.02 -13.69 -4.01
CA ARG A 93 18.38 -13.61 -4.58
C ARG A 93 19.45 -13.69 -3.50
N HIS A 94 19.23 -13.04 -2.36
CA HIS A 94 20.18 -13.01 -1.24
C HIS A 94 19.98 -14.13 -0.22
N ARG A 95 19.15 -15.15 -0.49
CA ARG A 95 18.84 -16.24 0.47
C ARG A 95 20.03 -17.06 0.99
N HIS A 96 21.23 -16.85 0.45
CA HIS A 96 22.48 -17.48 0.87
C HIS A 96 23.56 -16.46 1.26
N ASP A 97 23.16 -15.20 1.45
CA ASP A 97 24.01 -14.07 1.82
C ASP A 97 23.37 -13.37 3.03
N ALA A 98 23.93 -13.60 4.21
CA ALA A 98 23.41 -13.09 5.47
C ALA A 98 23.31 -11.55 5.48
N ALA A 99 24.39 -10.88 5.07
CA ALA A 99 24.41 -9.42 5.00
C ALA A 99 23.46 -8.88 3.93
N GLY A 100 23.17 -9.67 2.89
CA GLY A 100 22.12 -9.37 1.90
C GLY A 100 20.73 -9.41 2.51
N LEU A 101 20.41 -10.46 3.25
CA LEU A 101 19.12 -10.58 3.95
C LEU A 101 18.92 -9.48 4.98
N ASP A 102 19.95 -9.08 5.73
CA ASP A 102 19.84 -7.96 6.68
C ASP A 102 19.40 -6.65 6.00
N ARG A 103 19.92 -6.39 4.79
CA ARG A 103 19.49 -5.22 3.99
C ARG A 103 18.05 -5.38 3.52
N ASP A 104 17.68 -6.56 3.04
CA ASP A 104 16.32 -6.81 2.56
C ASP A 104 15.28 -6.71 3.71
N ILE A 105 15.64 -7.14 4.93
CA ILE A 105 14.82 -6.96 6.14
C ILE A 105 14.61 -5.47 6.44
N ALA A 106 15.69 -4.66 6.38
CA ALA A 106 15.61 -3.22 6.63
C ALA A 106 14.79 -2.49 5.55
N ASP A 107 14.90 -2.90 4.29
CA ASP A 107 14.11 -2.35 3.18
C ASP A 107 12.61 -2.66 3.37
N VAL A 108 12.27 -3.90 3.76
CA VAL A 108 10.90 -4.30 4.11
C VAL A 108 10.37 -3.48 5.29
N ALA A 109 11.16 -3.32 6.35
CA ALA A 109 10.75 -2.52 7.51
C ALA A 109 10.50 -1.05 7.15
N THR A 110 11.31 -0.48 6.25
CA THR A 110 11.11 0.88 5.73
C THR A 110 9.80 0.98 4.95
N ALA A 111 9.54 0.05 4.02
CA ALA A 111 8.29 0.00 3.27
C ALA A 111 7.06 -0.14 4.19
N THR A 112 7.17 -0.95 5.25
CA THR A 112 6.11 -1.09 6.26
C THR A 112 5.85 0.22 6.98
N ALA A 113 6.92 0.90 7.41
CA ALA A 113 6.82 2.20 8.09
C ALA A 113 6.20 3.27 7.17
N ASP A 114 6.55 3.28 5.89
CA ASP A 114 6.00 4.23 4.91
C ASP A 114 4.49 4.02 4.71
N LEU A 115 4.03 2.77 4.55
CA LEU A 115 2.60 2.47 4.45
C LEU A 115 1.85 2.79 5.75
N ALA A 116 2.42 2.46 6.90
CA ALA A 116 1.83 2.78 8.20
C ALA A 116 1.73 4.30 8.42
N LYS A 117 2.76 5.04 7.97
CA LYS A 117 2.76 6.50 7.99
C LYS A 117 1.66 7.08 7.09
N GLN A 118 1.50 6.57 5.87
CA GLN A 118 0.42 7.01 4.98
C GLN A 118 -0.96 6.83 5.61
N LEU A 119 -1.23 5.69 6.26
CA LEU A 119 -2.48 5.45 6.99
C LEU A 119 -2.67 6.45 8.15
N SER A 120 -1.61 6.70 8.92
CA SER A 120 -1.66 7.63 10.04
C SER A 120 -1.86 9.08 9.58
N ASP A 121 -1.22 9.48 8.48
CA ASP A 121 -1.35 10.81 7.91
C ASP A 121 -2.76 11.02 7.36
N ALA A 122 -3.35 10.02 6.69
CA ALA A 122 -4.74 10.05 6.25
C ALA A 122 -5.71 10.19 7.44
N GLN A 123 -5.55 9.39 8.49
CA GLN A 123 -6.36 9.53 9.70
C GLN A 123 -6.24 10.91 10.35
N ALA A 124 -5.04 11.51 10.35
CA ALA A 124 -4.84 12.86 10.83
C ALA A 124 -5.49 13.90 9.90
N ALA A 125 -5.40 13.71 8.58
CA ALA A 125 -6.00 14.58 7.58
C ALA A 125 -7.54 14.55 7.64
N ALA A 126 -8.16 13.39 7.84
CA ALA A 126 -9.59 13.27 8.09
C ALA A 126 -10.05 14.11 9.30
N SER A 127 -9.19 14.28 10.32
CA SER A 127 -9.52 15.18 11.43
C SER A 127 -9.57 16.67 11.05
N ALA A 128 -9.08 17.04 9.87
CA ALA A 128 -9.21 18.39 9.30
C ALA A 128 -10.62 18.65 8.74
N ASN A 129 -11.35 17.60 8.35
CA ASN A 129 -12.77 17.64 7.98
C ASN A 129 -13.66 17.81 9.22
N ALA A 130 -13.45 18.91 9.96
CA ALA A 130 -13.98 19.10 11.30
C ALA A 130 -15.22 20.01 11.37
N SER A 131 -15.66 20.60 10.25
CA SER A 131 -16.81 21.52 10.28
C SER A 131 -18.14 20.78 10.42
N GLY A 132 -18.17 19.50 10.05
CA GLY A 132 -19.37 18.64 10.07
C GLY A 132 -20.30 18.91 8.89
N SER A 133 -19.78 19.50 7.81
CA SER A 133 -20.54 19.72 6.58
C SER A 133 -20.93 18.38 5.94
N ALA A 134 -21.97 18.42 5.11
CA ALA A 134 -22.37 17.24 4.32
C ALA A 134 -21.26 16.80 3.35
N TYR A 135 -20.48 17.74 2.79
CA TYR A 135 -19.33 17.42 1.94
C TYR A 135 -18.30 16.57 2.68
N GLU A 136 -17.82 17.08 3.80
CA GLU A 136 -16.83 16.41 4.66
C GLU A 136 -17.31 15.03 5.09
N THR A 137 -18.56 14.91 5.55
CA THR A 137 -19.12 13.64 6.02
C THR A 137 -19.12 12.58 4.91
N VAL A 138 -19.56 12.96 3.71
CA VAL A 138 -19.64 12.05 2.56
C VAL A 138 -18.25 11.70 2.03
N LEU A 139 -17.35 12.69 1.91
CA LEU A 139 -16.00 12.48 1.41
C LEU A 139 -15.13 11.68 2.39
N ASP A 140 -15.33 11.81 3.70
CA ASP A 140 -14.69 10.96 4.70
C ASP A 140 -15.15 9.50 4.58
N GLU A 141 -16.45 9.28 4.37
CA GLU A 141 -17.04 7.95 4.20
C GLU A 141 -16.53 7.29 2.91
N LEU A 142 -16.62 8.00 1.77
CA LEU A 142 -16.19 7.50 0.47
C LEU A 142 -14.66 7.33 0.40
N GLY A 143 -13.91 8.30 0.90
CA GLY A 143 -12.46 8.34 0.85
C GLY A 143 -11.76 7.54 1.95
N SER A 144 -12.48 6.96 2.91
CA SER A 144 -11.91 6.30 4.09
C SER A 144 -10.88 7.18 4.83
N GLY A 145 -11.13 8.48 4.88
CA GLY A 145 -10.25 9.49 5.48
C GLY A 145 -9.02 9.88 4.65
N PHE A 146 -8.85 9.35 3.44
CA PHE A 146 -7.78 9.79 2.53
C PHE A 146 -8.15 11.03 1.72
N VAL A 147 -9.42 11.42 1.70
CA VAL A 147 -9.92 12.59 0.97
C VAL A 147 -10.30 13.68 1.95
N THR A 148 -9.80 14.89 1.71
CA THR A 148 -10.10 16.07 2.52
C THR A 148 -10.87 17.10 1.73
N THR A 149 -11.65 17.92 2.42
CA THR A 149 -12.42 19.00 1.82
C THR A 149 -11.77 20.35 2.13
N SER A 150 -11.67 21.22 1.13
CA SER A 150 -11.33 22.62 1.28
C SER A 150 -12.49 23.46 0.76
N ILE A 151 -12.97 24.43 1.54
CA ILE A 151 -13.97 25.40 1.07
C ILE A 151 -13.23 26.71 0.79
N ASP A 152 -13.01 27.01 -0.48
CA ASP A 152 -12.18 28.10 -0.96
C ASP A 152 -12.69 28.70 -2.29
N ASP A 153 -11.87 29.50 -2.98
CA ASP A 153 -12.19 30.11 -4.27
C ASP A 153 -11.84 29.10 -5.38
N ALA A 154 -12.70 28.10 -5.56
CA ALA A 154 -12.49 27.01 -6.51
C ALA A 154 -12.58 27.50 -7.96
N ASP A 155 -13.38 28.55 -8.20
CA ASP A 155 -13.45 29.25 -9.49
C ASP A 155 -12.06 29.70 -9.99
N THR A 156 -11.27 30.29 -9.10
CA THR A 156 -9.91 30.74 -9.43
C THR A 156 -8.95 29.56 -9.63
N LEU A 157 -9.17 28.45 -8.92
CA LEU A 157 -8.28 27.30 -8.91
C LEU A 157 -8.46 26.41 -10.16
N CYS A 158 -9.71 26.16 -10.56
CA CYS A 158 -10.07 25.06 -11.45
C CYS A 158 -10.81 25.48 -12.72
N GLY A 159 -11.35 26.69 -12.76
CA GLY A 159 -12.11 27.20 -13.91
C GLY A 159 -13.30 28.04 -13.45
N GLU A 160 -13.75 28.96 -14.30
CA GLU A 160 -14.87 29.86 -13.95
C GLU A 160 -16.20 29.08 -13.81
N ASP A 161 -16.92 29.29 -12.69
CA ASP A 161 -18.28 28.82 -12.41
C ASP A 161 -18.38 27.31 -12.11
N VAL A 162 -17.65 26.85 -11.09
CA VAL A 162 -17.65 25.45 -10.63
C VAL A 162 -18.12 25.33 -9.18
N ALA A 163 -19.00 24.36 -8.90
CA ALA A 163 -19.42 24.06 -7.51
C ALA A 163 -18.29 23.41 -6.69
N GLY A 164 -17.38 22.72 -7.37
CA GLY A 164 -16.20 22.12 -6.80
C GLY A 164 -15.24 21.62 -7.87
N CYS A 165 -14.07 21.15 -7.43
CA CYS A 165 -13.08 20.55 -8.30
C CYS A 165 -12.01 19.74 -7.54
N VAL A 166 -11.25 18.95 -8.31
CA VAL A 166 -10.03 18.26 -7.87
C VAL A 166 -8.91 18.59 -8.86
N VAL A 167 -7.74 18.99 -8.35
CA VAL A 167 -6.56 19.26 -9.20
C VAL A 167 -5.49 18.19 -9.04
N SER A 168 -4.70 17.98 -10.09
CA SER A 168 -3.68 16.92 -10.10
C SER A 168 -2.50 17.17 -9.13
N ALA A 169 -2.32 18.40 -8.65
CA ALA A 169 -1.25 18.73 -7.72
C ALA A 169 -1.48 18.14 -6.31
N ASP A 170 -2.74 18.04 -5.90
CA ASP A 170 -3.23 17.48 -4.64
C ASP A 170 -4.51 16.67 -4.89
N PRO A 171 -4.40 15.51 -5.55
CA PRO A 171 -5.53 14.76 -6.12
C PRO A 171 -6.46 14.11 -5.09
N ARG A 172 -6.25 14.40 -3.80
CA ARG A 172 -7.06 13.92 -2.67
C ARG A 172 -7.69 15.06 -1.88
N VAL A 173 -7.58 16.29 -2.38
CA VAL A 173 -8.29 17.45 -1.84
C VAL A 173 -9.42 17.77 -2.81
N VAL A 174 -10.64 17.81 -2.30
CA VAL A 174 -11.80 18.35 -3.00
C VAL A 174 -11.96 19.80 -2.60
N HIS A 175 -11.84 20.69 -3.58
CA HIS A 175 -12.06 22.12 -3.39
C HIS A 175 -13.53 22.41 -3.72
N ILE A 176 -14.26 22.99 -2.78
CA ILE A 176 -15.65 23.41 -2.93
C ILE A 176 -15.67 24.92 -3.04
N ASP A 177 -16.39 25.45 -4.03
CA ASP A 177 -16.48 26.89 -4.18
C ASP A 177 -17.28 27.52 -3.04
N ALA A 178 -16.66 28.49 -2.37
CA ALA A 178 -17.22 29.15 -1.21
C ALA A 178 -18.44 30.02 -1.54
N ALA A 179 -18.53 30.57 -2.76
CA ALA A 179 -19.67 31.38 -3.17
C ALA A 179 -20.90 30.49 -3.44
N ASP A 180 -20.70 29.36 -4.13
CA ASP A 180 -21.77 28.39 -4.38
C ASP A 180 -22.24 27.69 -3.10
N ASP A 181 -21.34 27.31 -2.19
CA ASP A 181 -21.73 26.72 -0.90
C ASP A 181 -22.61 27.67 -0.07
N ALA A 182 -22.35 28.97 -0.16
CA ALA A 182 -23.10 29.99 0.57
C ALA A 182 -24.50 30.27 -0.02
N MET A 183 -24.85 29.66 -1.16
CA MET A 183 -26.14 29.91 -1.82
C MET A 183 -27.31 29.39 -0.98
N PRO A 184 -28.44 30.13 -0.87
CA PRO A 184 -29.57 29.74 -0.02
C PRO A 184 -30.24 28.41 -0.39
N TYR A 185 -30.09 27.95 -1.63
CA TYR A 185 -30.62 26.66 -2.09
C TYR A 185 -29.68 25.49 -1.79
N MET A 186 -28.42 25.75 -1.40
CA MET A 186 -27.45 24.71 -1.13
C MET A 186 -27.84 23.98 0.15
N SER A 187 -28.61 22.90 -0.01
CA SER A 187 -29.05 22.01 1.06
C SER A 187 -28.07 20.85 1.19
N ASP A 188 -28.08 20.16 2.33
CA ASP A 188 -27.20 18.99 2.55
C ASP A 188 -27.42 17.91 1.48
N TRP A 189 -28.63 17.80 0.93
CA TRP A 189 -28.90 16.91 -0.20
C TRP A 189 -28.12 17.28 -1.47
N LEU A 190 -28.03 18.57 -1.79
CA LEU A 190 -27.25 19.05 -2.93
C LEU A 190 -25.76 18.87 -2.68
N ARG A 191 -25.30 19.20 -1.46
CA ARG A 191 -23.91 19.00 -1.04
C ARG A 191 -23.47 17.54 -1.16
N THR A 192 -24.34 16.60 -0.78
CA THR A 192 -24.10 15.16 -0.97
C THR A 192 -23.92 14.83 -2.44
N GLY A 193 -24.78 15.33 -3.33
CA GLY A 193 -24.65 15.10 -4.77
C GLY A 193 -23.31 15.58 -5.34
N VAL A 194 -22.94 16.82 -5.02
CA VAL A 194 -21.65 17.40 -5.39
C VAL A 194 -20.49 16.59 -4.81
N ALA A 195 -20.55 16.17 -3.54
CA ALA A 195 -19.52 15.35 -2.92
C ALA A 195 -19.28 14.02 -3.66
N TYR A 196 -20.34 13.33 -4.11
CA TYR A 196 -20.20 12.13 -4.93
C TYR A 196 -19.58 12.43 -6.30
N HIS A 197 -19.98 13.53 -6.94
CA HIS A 197 -19.40 13.98 -8.20
C HIS A 197 -17.90 14.25 -8.04
N GLU A 198 -17.50 15.07 -7.07
CA GLU A 198 -16.10 15.41 -6.83
C GLU A 198 -15.26 14.20 -6.40
N PHE A 199 -15.84 13.28 -5.63
CA PHE A 199 -15.17 12.03 -5.30
C PHE A 199 -14.86 11.20 -6.55
N ALA A 200 -15.72 11.24 -7.57
CA ALA A 200 -15.42 10.58 -8.83
C ALA A 200 -14.18 11.22 -9.50
N HIS A 201 -13.99 12.54 -9.42
CA HIS A 201 -12.76 13.18 -9.90
C HIS A 201 -11.52 12.76 -9.11
N VAL A 202 -11.60 12.61 -7.78
CA VAL A 202 -10.51 12.01 -6.98
C VAL A 202 -10.13 10.63 -7.55
N LEU A 203 -11.12 9.76 -7.77
CA LEU A 203 -10.90 8.43 -8.30
C LEU A 203 -10.32 8.45 -9.72
N GLN A 204 -10.82 9.34 -10.58
CA GLN A 204 -10.35 9.50 -11.96
C GLN A 204 -8.89 9.93 -12.02
N VAL A 205 -8.50 10.92 -11.20
CA VAL A 205 -7.13 11.44 -11.17
C VAL A 205 -6.15 10.46 -10.51
N THR A 206 -6.60 9.73 -9.47
CA THR A 206 -5.76 8.74 -8.77
C THR A 206 -5.67 7.39 -9.49
N ASN A 207 -6.55 7.13 -10.46
CA ASN A 207 -6.58 5.91 -11.28
C ASN A 207 -6.70 6.22 -12.78
N PRO A 208 -5.69 6.88 -13.40
CA PRO A 208 -5.81 7.36 -14.78
C PRO A 208 -5.97 6.24 -15.81
N GLU A 209 -5.27 5.11 -15.63
CA GLU A 209 -5.33 3.99 -16.58
C GLU A 209 -6.71 3.28 -16.58
N PRO A 210 -7.28 2.84 -15.44
CA PRO A 210 -8.65 2.32 -15.42
C PRO A 210 -9.69 3.33 -15.93
N THR A 211 -9.48 4.61 -15.63
CA THR A 211 -10.38 5.70 -16.05
C THR A 211 -10.39 5.89 -17.56
N GLU A 212 -9.23 5.89 -18.22
CA GLU A 212 -9.13 6.02 -19.67
C GLU A 212 -9.93 4.93 -20.41
N VAL A 213 -9.92 3.70 -19.89
CA VAL A 213 -10.70 2.59 -20.44
C VAL A 213 -12.20 2.82 -20.27
N ALA A 214 -12.63 3.24 -19.07
CA ALA A 214 -14.04 3.46 -18.74
C ALA A 214 -14.65 4.66 -19.48
N LEU A 215 -13.87 5.71 -19.73
CA LEU A 215 -14.29 6.95 -20.39
C LEU A 215 -14.95 6.74 -21.76
N SER A 216 -14.62 5.65 -22.44
CA SER A 216 -15.23 5.27 -23.72
C SER A 216 -16.77 5.15 -23.65
N ALA A 217 -17.33 4.74 -22.50
CA ALA A 217 -18.78 4.68 -22.27
C ALA A 217 -19.44 6.06 -22.09
N PHE A 218 -18.64 7.10 -21.87
CA PHE A 218 -19.08 8.48 -21.61
C PHE A 218 -18.62 9.44 -22.72
N GLY A 219 -18.25 8.90 -23.89
CA GLY A 219 -17.80 9.72 -25.03
C GLY A 219 -16.45 10.41 -24.81
N GLY A 220 -15.68 9.98 -23.82
CA GLY A 220 -14.42 10.60 -23.42
C GLY A 220 -14.56 11.76 -22.43
N ASP A 221 -15.74 11.98 -21.86
CA ASP A 221 -16.03 13.09 -20.96
C ASP A 221 -15.97 12.69 -19.47
N LEU A 222 -15.06 13.32 -18.73
CA LEU A 222 -14.83 13.11 -17.30
C LEU A 222 -15.97 13.64 -16.44
N GLU A 223 -16.56 14.76 -16.83
CA GLU A 223 -17.66 15.42 -16.11
C GLU A 223 -18.93 14.58 -16.21
N THR A 224 -19.24 14.11 -17.42
CA THR A 224 -20.35 13.18 -17.64
C THR A 224 -20.17 11.90 -16.83
N MET A 225 -18.94 11.36 -16.76
CA MET A 225 -18.64 10.18 -15.95
C MET A 225 -18.80 10.44 -14.44
N ALA A 226 -18.41 11.63 -13.96
CA ALA A 226 -18.57 12.04 -12.56
C ALA A 226 -20.05 12.24 -12.17
N ASP A 227 -20.85 12.86 -13.04
CA ASP A 227 -22.31 12.93 -12.88
C ASP A 227 -22.93 11.53 -12.84
N CYS A 228 -22.48 10.62 -13.71
CA CYS A 228 -22.93 9.23 -13.70
C CYS A 228 -22.56 8.50 -12.42
N PHE A 229 -21.44 8.84 -11.78
CA PHE A 229 -21.07 8.27 -10.50
C PHE A 229 -22.06 8.67 -9.40
N ALA A 230 -22.34 9.97 -9.26
CA ALA A 230 -23.34 10.47 -8.31
C ALA A 230 -24.73 9.86 -8.59
N LEU A 231 -25.18 9.88 -9.86
CA LEU A 231 -26.46 9.30 -10.25
C LEU A 231 -26.56 7.79 -10.00
N THR A 232 -25.44 7.06 -10.04
CA THR A 232 -25.40 5.60 -9.85
C THR A 232 -25.50 5.20 -8.38
N TYR A 233 -24.79 5.90 -7.50
CA TYR A 233 -24.65 5.50 -6.10
C TYR A 233 -25.56 6.24 -5.13
N LEU A 234 -26.12 7.39 -5.53
CA LEU A 234 -27.06 8.15 -4.71
C LEU A 234 -28.51 7.90 -5.16
N ASP A 235 -29.23 7.07 -4.40
CA ASP A 235 -30.63 6.72 -4.70
C ASP A 235 -31.54 7.97 -4.68
N GLY A 236 -32.34 8.16 -5.73
CA GLY A 236 -33.24 9.30 -5.88
C GLY A 236 -32.58 10.62 -6.25
N TRP A 237 -31.27 10.65 -6.52
CA TRP A 237 -30.58 11.84 -7.03
C TRP A 237 -30.82 12.06 -8.53
N SER A 238 -30.93 13.33 -8.93
CA SER A 238 -31.16 13.79 -10.29
C SER A 238 -30.42 15.10 -10.48
N LEU A 239 -30.02 15.45 -11.70
CA LEU A 239 -29.34 16.71 -11.97
C LEU A 239 -30.21 17.93 -11.66
N ASP A 240 -31.51 17.84 -11.92
CA ASP A 240 -32.48 18.91 -11.66
C ASP A 240 -33.12 18.76 -10.28
N HIS A 241 -33.18 19.86 -9.53
CA HIS A 241 -33.72 19.91 -8.19
C HIS A 241 -34.60 21.14 -7.99
N ARG A 242 -35.74 20.94 -7.31
CA ARG A 242 -36.53 22.05 -6.76
C ARG A 242 -36.31 22.15 -5.26
N VAL A 243 -35.63 23.21 -4.83
CA VAL A 243 -35.31 23.45 -3.42
C VAL A 243 -36.22 24.52 -2.85
N TRP A 244 -37.06 24.15 -1.88
CA TRP A 244 -37.90 25.08 -1.14
C TRP A 244 -37.11 25.73 -0.01
N VAL A 245 -36.92 27.05 -0.07
CA VAL A 245 -36.24 27.84 0.97
C VAL A 245 -37.24 28.48 1.95
N SER A 246 -38.53 28.45 1.62
CA SER A 246 -39.64 28.82 2.50
C SER A 246 -40.93 28.13 2.05
N ALA A 247 -42.04 28.40 2.74
CA ALA A 247 -43.37 27.87 2.37
C ALA A 247 -43.87 28.36 0.99
N ASN A 248 -43.27 29.40 0.42
CA ASN A 248 -43.72 30.03 -0.82
C ASN A 248 -42.59 30.44 -1.78
N GLN A 249 -41.33 30.12 -1.45
CA GLN A 249 -40.18 30.42 -2.28
C GLN A 249 -39.38 29.14 -2.53
N TYR A 250 -39.06 28.91 -3.80
CA TYR A 250 -38.21 27.81 -4.22
C TYR A 250 -37.19 28.30 -5.27
N TRP A 251 -36.17 27.49 -5.45
CA TRP A 251 -35.19 27.58 -6.53
C TRP A 251 -35.29 26.31 -7.37
N ASP A 252 -35.23 26.46 -8.68
CA ASP A 252 -34.94 25.34 -9.58
C ASP A 252 -33.44 25.40 -9.87
N VAL A 253 -32.73 24.35 -9.47
CA VAL A 253 -31.26 24.24 -9.51
C VAL A 253 -30.92 23.04 -10.37
N THR A 254 -29.99 23.21 -11.29
CA THR A 254 -29.39 22.10 -12.05
C THR A 254 -27.94 21.98 -11.60
N LEU A 255 -27.57 20.80 -11.10
CA LEU A 255 -26.20 20.43 -10.77
C LEU A 255 -25.72 19.39 -11.79
N GLY A 256 -24.48 19.52 -12.24
CA GLY A 256 -23.93 18.69 -13.32
C GLY A 256 -24.27 19.20 -14.73
N TYR A 257 -23.85 18.45 -15.74
CA TYR A 257 -23.76 18.91 -17.13
C TYR A 257 -24.96 18.49 -17.99
N GLY A 258 -26.11 18.29 -17.34
CA GLY A 258 -27.39 18.01 -18.01
C GLY A 258 -27.52 16.63 -18.65
N HIS A 259 -26.58 15.70 -18.39
CA HIS A 259 -26.59 14.34 -18.93
C HIS A 259 -27.14 13.32 -17.92
N VAL A 260 -28.31 12.73 -18.22
CA VAL A 260 -28.88 11.66 -17.38
C VAL A 260 -28.35 10.30 -17.83
N CYS A 261 -27.69 9.61 -16.90
CA CYS A 261 -26.99 8.36 -17.21
C CYS A 261 -27.94 7.17 -17.37
N ASP A 262 -27.77 6.48 -18.49
CA ASP A 262 -28.51 5.27 -18.81
C ASP A 262 -27.97 4.03 -18.07
N GLU A 263 -28.67 2.90 -18.17
CA GLU A 263 -28.28 1.68 -17.47
C GLU A 263 -26.90 1.14 -17.92
N PRO A 264 -26.56 1.10 -19.23
CA PRO A 264 -25.21 0.79 -19.67
C PRO A 264 -24.13 1.67 -19.03
N GLN A 265 -24.33 2.99 -18.96
CA GLN A 265 -23.39 3.92 -18.33
C GLN A 265 -23.27 3.68 -16.82
N ARG A 266 -24.39 3.43 -16.14
CA ARG A 266 -24.39 3.04 -14.71
C ARG A 266 -23.63 1.75 -14.47
N GLN A 267 -23.77 0.77 -15.37
CA GLN A 267 -23.01 -0.48 -15.29
C GLN A 267 -21.51 -0.23 -15.52
N ALA A 268 -21.15 0.62 -16.49
CA ALA A 268 -19.76 1.01 -16.72
C ALA A 268 -19.12 1.69 -15.49
N VAL A 269 -19.88 2.54 -14.79
CA VAL A 269 -19.43 3.12 -13.50
C VAL A 269 -19.17 2.03 -12.47
N ARG A 270 -20.10 1.08 -12.28
CA ARG A 270 -19.93 -0.02 -11.30
C ARG A 270 -18.73 -0.89 -11.62
N ASP A 271 -18.56 -1.23 -12.90
CA ASP A 271 -17.45 -2.05 -13.36
C ASP A 271 -16.11 -1.32 -13.20
N TRP A 272 -16.07 -0.02 -13.48
CA TRP A 272 -14.90 0.83 -13.24
C TRP A 272 -14.57 0.90 -11.75
N HIS A 273 -15.53 1.27 -10.91
CA HIS A 273 -15.35 1.41 -9.46
C HIS A 273 -14.88 0.10 -8.81
N ALA A 274 -15.41 -1.05 -9.23
CA ALA A 274 -15.02 -2.36 -8.72
C ALA A 274 -13.57 -2.78 -9.07
N GLN A 275 -12.93 -2.09 -10.02
CA GLN A 275 -11.52 -2.27 -10.36
C GLN A 275 -10.59 -1.34 -9.59
N LEU A 276 -11.15 -0.36 -8.87
CA LEU A 276 -10.38 0.59 -8.08
C LEU A 276 -10.02 -0.02 -6.72
N GLY A 277 -9.00 0.55 -6.09
CA GLY A 277 -8.52 0.10 -4.79
C GLY A 277 -7.45 -1.00 -4.87
N TYR A 278 -6.81 -1.23 -3.73
CA TYR A 278 -5.79 -2.25 -3.60
C TYR A 278 -6.43 -3.62 -3.35
N VAL A 279 -6.03 -4.63 -4.11
CA VAL A 279 -6.40 -6.03 -3.84
C VAL A 279 -5.15 -6.77 -3.43
N SER A 280 -5.11 -7.37 -2.24
CA SER A 280 -3.95 -8.18 -1.86
C SER A 280 -3.76 -9.32 -2.84
N GLN A 281 -2.55 -9.37 -3.39
CA GLN A 281 -2.13 -10.46 -4.24
C GLN A 281 -1.06 -11.29 -3.53
N PRO A 282 -1.04 -12.62 -3.75
CA PRO A 282 0.09 -13.42 -3.34
C PRO A 282 1.37 -12.82 -3.94
N VAL A 283 2.32 -12.47 -3.09
CA VAL A 283 3.66 -12.10 -3.55
C VAL A 283 4.41 -13.40 -3.81
N SER A 284 4.41 -13.81 -5.08
CA SER A 284 5.22 -14.96 -5.54
C SER A 284 6.55 -14.50 -6.11
N GLN A 285 7.50 -15.43 -6.10
CA GLN A 285 8.81 -15.31 -6.73
C GLN A 285 8.69 -15.35 -8.26
#